data_AF-A0A396Z0U0-F1
#
_entry.id   AF-A0A396Z0U0-F1
#
_cell.length_a   1.000
_cell.length_b   1.000
_cell.length_c   1.000
_cell.angle_alpha   90.00
_cell.angle_beta   90.00
_cell.angle_gamma   90.00
#
_symmetry.space_group_name_H-M   'P 1'
#
loop_
_entity.id
_entity.type
_entity.pdbx_description
1 polymer ?
#
loop_
_entity_poly.entity_id
_entity_poly.type
_entity_poly.pdbx_seq_one_letter_code
_entity_poly.pdbx_strand_id
1 'polypeptide(L)'
;MIRILGLLGLICLFTAHCNGEFENSNKGTTNGLDNNFLLTYSFFFVVPNLDFNQFCPPTEQIPILEPGTHTRFMQAGDTFIFDNRARLNAGGNPNVARGFSAFFSFAIQESPGQEIKLVSPVCGTSANEYGAYDDSGLSGQLENVYIDLKIPPLAQNRNGFFTKIKAISGSGTFTITTPLAQDPPH
;
A
#
# COMPACT_ATOMS: atom_id res chain seq x y z
N MET A 1 72.67 16.46 4.48
CA MET A 1 71.29 15.94 4.56
C MET A 1 70.89 15.41 3.20
N ILE A 2 71.18 14.13 2.96
CA ILE A 2 70.81 13.37 1.76
C ILE A 2 69.66 12.46 2.19
N ARG A 3 68.45 12.97 2.10
CA ARG A 3 67.17 12.24 2.16
C ARG A 3 66.21 13.10 1.34
N ILE A 4 65.38 12.48 0.51
CA ILE A 4 64.65 13.08 -0.63
C ILE A 4 65.47 13.05 -1.92
N LEU A 5 65.82 11.85 -2.40
CA LEU A 5 65.86 11.54 -3.84
C LEU A 5 65.71 10.03 -4.11
N GLY A 6 65.18 9.27 -3.15
CA GLY A 6 64.81 7.86 -3.30
C GLY A 6 63.36 7.65 -3.76
N LEU A 7 62.66 8.71 -4.18
CA LEU A 7 61.23 8.66 -4.52
C LEU A 7 60.92 8.96 -6.00
N LEU A 8 61.92 9.26 -6.82
CA LEU A 8 61.76 9.52 -8.26
C LEU A 8 62.16 8.34 -9.16
N GLY A 9 62.73 7.27 -8.60
CA GLY A 9 63.11 6.05 -9.34
C GLY A 9 62.03 4.96 -9.41
N LEU A 10 60.94 5.07 -8.64
CA LEU A 10 59.89 4.03 -8.57
C LEU A 10 58.63 4.35 -9.39
N ILE A 11 58.51 5.57 -9.93
CA ILE A 11 57.31 6.01 -10.66
C ILE A 11 57.41 5.70 -12.17
N CYS A 12 58.62 5.47 -12.70
CA CYS A 12 58.81 5.17 -14.13
C CYS A 12 58.79 3.67 -14.49
N LEU A 13 58.60 2.77 -13.52
CA LEU A 13 58.50 1.32 -13.78
C LEU A 13 57.06 0.79 -13.86
N PHE A 14 56.06 1.61 -13.49
CA PHE A 14 54.64 1.24 -13.61
C PHE A 14 53.93 1.86 -14.83
N THR A 15 54.60 2.72 -15.59
CA THR A 15 53.99 3.42 -16.75
C THR A 15 54.35 2.82 -18.11
N ALA A 16 55.10 1.71 -18.15
CA ALA A 16 55.65 1.16 -19.39
C ALA A 16 55.27 -0.30 -19.70
N HIS A 17 54.20 -0.85 -19.11
CA HIS A 17 53.62 -2.13 -19.53
C HIS A 17 52.09 -2.08 -19.42
N CYS A 18 51.44 -1.61 -20.48
CA CYS A 18 50.10 -2.02 -20.89
C CYS A 18 49.81 -1.40 -22.27
N ASN A 19 50.55 -1.84 -23.29
CA ASN A 19 50.10 -1.72 -24.67
C ASN A 19 49.39 -3.04 -24.99
N GLY A 20 48.06 -3.00 -24.99
CA GLY A 20 47.19 -4.14 -25.21
C GLY A 20 45.76 -3.66 -25.12
N GLU A 21 45.25 -3.16 -26.24
CA GLU A 21 43.83 -3.04 -26.57
C GLU A 21 42.89 -2.73 -25.39
N PHE A 22 42.64 -1.45 -25.11
CA PHE A 22 41.37 -1.04 -24.52
C PHE A 22 40.26 -1.17 -25.59
N GLU A 23 40.05 -2.39 -26.08
CA GLU A 23 38.81 -2.79 -26.71
C GLU A 23 37.71 -2.56 -25.68
N ASN A 24 36.91 -1.51 -25.86
CA ASN A 24 35.47 -1.40 -25.54
C ASN A 24 34.88 -2.40 -24.51
N SER A 25 35.56 -2.62 -23.38
CA SER A 25 35.19 -3.66 -22.40
C SER A 25 33.95 -3.26 -21.58
N ASN A 26 33.39 -2.08 -21.88
CA ASN A 26 32.17 -1.55 -21.29
C ASN A 26 30.99 -1.47 -22.28
N LYS A 27 31.05 -2.10 -23.46
CA LYS A 27 29.85 -2.22 -24.29
C LYS A 27 28.87 -3.17 -23.62
N GLY A 28 27.88 -2.60 -22.94
CA GLY A 28 26.82 -3.35 -22.28
C GLY A 28 27.10 -3.67 -20.82
N THR A 29 28.05 -3.02 -20.15
CA THR A 29 28.29 -3.20 -18.71
C THR A 29 28.50 -1.86 -18.00
N THR A 30 27.91 -1.67 -16.82
CA THR A 30 28.19 -0.53 -15.93
C THR A 30 29.05 -1.03 -14.77
N ASN A 31 30.28 -0.52 -14.63
CA ASN A 31 31.26 -0.95 -13.61
C ASN A 31 31.54 -2.47 -13.61
N GLY A 32 31.64 -3.09 -14.80
CA GLY A 32 31.90 -4.53 -14.93
C GLY A 32 30.71 -5.45 -14.65
N LEU A 33 29.53 -4.90 -14.36
CA LEU A 33 28.28 -5.64 -14.28
C LEU A 33 27.57 -5.60 -15.63
N ASP A 34 27.19 -6.76 -16.17
CA ASP A 34 26.35 -6.85 -17.38
C ASP A 34 25.09 -5.98 -17.20
N ASN A 35 24.82 -5.10 -18.16
CA ASN A 35 23.63 -4.27 -18.15
C ASN A 35 22.37 -5.13 -18.18
N ASN A 36 22.40 -6.36 -18.72
CA ASN A 36 21.30 -7.32 -18.58
C ASN A 36 21.14 -7.81 -17.15
N PHE A 37 22.22 -7.92 -16.37
CA PHE A 37 22.16 -8.24 -14.95
C PHE A 37 21.51 -7.09 -14.17
N LEU A 38 21.92 -5.83 -14.43
CA LEU A 38 21.26 -4.65 -13.88
C LEU A 38 19.81 -4.51 -14.35
N LEU A 39 19.49 -4.82 -15.61
CA LEU A 39 18.12 -4.79 -16.15
C LEU A 39 17.26 -5.86 -15.47
N THR A 40 17.76 -7.09 -15.34
CA THR A 40 17.05 -8.20 -14.70
C THR A 40 16.80 -7.90 -13.23
N TYR A 41 17.83 -7.47 -12.49
CA TYR A 41 17.69 -7.12 -11.08
C TYR A 41 16.85 -5.86 -10.88
N SER A 42 16.98 -4.84 -11.72
CA SER A 42 16.08 -3.68 -11.67
C SER A 42 14.65 -4.07 -12.03
N PHE A 43 14.39 -5.00 -12.96
CA PHE A 43 13.06 -5.57 -13.12
C PHE A 43 12.59 -6.26 -11.83
N PHE A 44 13.40 -7.07 -11.14
CA PHE A 44 12.99 -7.69 -9.87
C PHE A 44 12.75 -6.68 -8.72
N PHE A 45 13.47 -5.56 -8.67
CA PHE A 45 13.35 -4.54 -7.62
C PHE A 45 12.40 -3.37 -7.96
N VAL A 46 12.15 -3.10 -9.24
CA VAL A 46 11.18 -2.11 -9.76
C VAL A 46 9.81 -2.76 -10.02
N VAL A 47 9.76 -4.09 -10.21
CA VAL A 47 8.55 -4.89 -10.38
C VAL A 47 8.32 -5.85 -9.19
N PRO A 48 8.30 -5.38 -7.93
CA PRO A 48 7.55 -6.13 -6.95
C PRO A 48 6.07 -5.90 -7.29
N ASN A 49 5.44 -6.89 -7.92
CA ASN A 49 3.98 -6.96 -8.05
C ASN A 49 3.36 -5.98 -9.06
N LEU A 50 3.58 -6.21 -10.35
CA LEU A 50 2.77 -5.60 -11.43
C LEU A 50 1.35 -6.19 -11.48
N ASP A 51 0.60 -6.04 -10.39
CA ASP A 51 -0.83 -5.79 -10.51
C ASP A 51 -0.94 -4.36 -11.06
N PHE A 52 -1.01 -4.23 -12.40
CA PHE A 52 -1.14 -2.94 -13.10
C PHE A 52 -2.41 -2.15 -12.74
N ASN A 53 -3.18 -2.61 -11.75
CA ASN A 53 -4.09 -1.78 -11.01
C ASN A 53 -3.32 -0.82 -10.10
N GLN A 54 -2.66 0.18 -10.69
CA GLN A 54 -1.90 1.27 -10.02
C GLN A 54 -2.66 1.99 -8.90
N PHE A 55 -3.98 1.77 -8.83
CA PHE A 55 -4.87 2.37 -7.85
C PHE A 55 -5.04 1.53 -6.58
N CYS A 56 -4.55 0.28 -6.52
CA CYS A 56 -4.75 -0.57 -5.34
C CYS A 56 -3.55 -1.43 -4.92
N PRO A 57 -3.23 -1.49 -3.62
CA PRO A 57 -2.13 -2.29 -3.08
C PRO A 57 -2.41 -3.79 -3.26
N PRO A 58 -1.39 -4.67 -3.30
CA PRO A 58 -1.59 -6.11 -3.36
C PRO A 58 -2.46 -6.62 -2.20
N THR A 59 -3.50 -7.39 -2.50
CA THR A 59 -4.51 -7.81 -1.51
C THR A 59 -3.90 -8.60 -0.33
N GLU A 60 -2.88 -9.42 -0.59
CA GLU A 60 -2.19 -10.23 0.42
C GLU A 60 -1.39 -9.40 1.44
N GLN A 61 -1.16 -8.11 1.16
CA GLN A 61 -0.42 -7.20 2.02
C GLN A 61 -1.33 -6.27 2.83
N ILE A 62 -2.65 -6.34 2.61
CA ILE A 62 -3.62 -5.52 3.34
C ILE A 62 -3.89 -6.17 4.70
N PRO A 63 -3.69 -5.46 5.83
CA PRO A 63 -3.94 -6.03 7.14
C PRO A 63 -5.43 -6.30 7.36
N ILE A 64 -5.75 -7.37 8.07
CA ILE A 64 -7.11 -7.65 8.53
C ILE A 64 -7.34 -6.86 9.83
N LEU A 65 -8.46 -6.13 9.89
CA LEU A 65 -8.88 -5.49 11.13
C LEU A 65 -9.73 -6.49 11.92
N GLU A 66 -9.18 -6.97 13.05
CA GLU A 66 -9.87 -7.90 13.93
C GLU A 66 -11.14 -7.29 14.54
N PRO A 67 -12.12 -8.10 14.99
CA PRO A 67 -13.27 -7.58 15.73
C PRO A 67 -12.88 -6.82 17.00
N GLY A 68 -13.53 -5.69 17.26
CA GLY A 68 -13.33 -4.88 18.46
C GLY A 68 -12.98 -3.42 18.17
N THR A 69 -12.55 -2.70 19.22
CA THR A 69 -12.19 -1.28 19.14
C THR A 69 -10.71 -1.10 18.91
N HIS A 70 -10.37 -0.40 17.84
CA HIS A 70 -9.01 -0.06 17.44
C HIS A 70 -8.80 1.44 17.56
N THR A 71 -7.64 1.84 18.06
CA THR A 71 -7.29 3.24 18.26
C THR A 71 -6.10 3.59 17.40
N ARG A 72 -6.17 4.71 16.68
CA ARG A 72 -5.08 5.16 15.81
C ARG A 72 -4.97 6.67 15.80
N PHE A 73 -3.74 7.17 15.79
CA PHE A 73 -3.46 8.57 15.51
C PHE A 73 -3.37 8.79 14.00
N MET A 74 -4.06 9.80 13.48
CA MET A 74 -3.98 10.23 12.09
C MET A 74 -4.03 11.76 12.01
N GLN A 75 -3.35 12.33 11.02
CA GLN A 75 -3.45 13.74 10.64
C GLN A 75 -4.00 13.89 9.23
N ALA A 76 -4.55 15.05 8.89
CA ALA A 76 -5.10 15.33 7.57
C ALA A 76 -4.16 14.87 6.44
N GLY A 77 -4.69 14.08 5.51
CA GLY A 77 -3.94 13.44 4.43
C GLY A 77 -3.48 12.02 4.71
N ASP A 78 -3.44 11.59 5.98
CA ASP A 78 -3.14 10.20 6.32
C ASP A 78 -4.25 9.27 5.84
N THR A 79 -3.85 8.04 5.49
CA THR A 79 -4.77 6.97 5.15
C THR A 79 -4.44 5.68 5.89
N PHE A 80 -5.45 4.86 6.08
CA PHE A 80 -5.32 3.51 6.63
C PHE A 80 -6.17 2.55 5.82
N ILE A 81 -5.60 1.44 5.37
CA ILE A 81 -6.31 0.45 4.55
C ILE A 81 -6.32 -0.87 5.31
N PHE A 82 -7.46 -1.55 5.30
CA PHE A 82 -7.65 -2.84 5.95
C PHE A 82 -8.74 -3.67 5.26
N ASP A 83 -8.65 -4.99 5.39
CA ASP A 83 -9.55 -5.96 4.75
C ASP A 83 -10.51 -6.56 5.79
N ASN A 84 -11.79 -6.20 5.72
CA ASN A 84 -12.85 -6.82 6.54
C ASN A 84 -13.61 -7.93 5.82
N ARG A 85 -13.26 -8.29 4.58
CA ARG A 85 -14.01 -9.32 3.83
C ARG A 85 -13.93 -10.69 4.47
N ALA A 86 -12.83 -10.99 5.17
CA ALA A 86 -12.72 -12.22 5.96
C ALA A 86 -13.84 -12.35 7.01
N ARG A 87 -14.52 -11.25 7.35
CA ARG A 87 -15.63 -11.19 8.31
C ARG A 87 -17.00 -11.15 7.64
N LEU A 88 -17.06 -10.96 6.32
CA LEU A 88 -18.25 -11.20 5.52
C LEU A 88 -18.33 -12.71 5.29
N ASN A 89 -18.93 -13.43 6.24
CA ASN A 89 -19.09 -14.87 6.16
C ASN A 89 -19.96 -15.23 4.94
N ALA A 90 -19.33 -15.57 3.83
CA ALA A 90 -19.97 -16.03 2.59
C ALA A 90 -20.79 -17.35 2.74
N GLY A 91 -20.99 -17.85 3.96
CA GLY A 91 -21.61 -19.14 4.26
C GLY A 91 -22.73 -19.10 5.31
N GLY A 92 -23.10 -17.94 5.86
CA GLY A 92 -24.12 -17.83 6.92
C GLY A 92 -25.53 -17.49 6.42
N ASN A 93 -25.66 -16.83 5.27
CA ASN A 93 -26.94 -16.44 4.69
C ASN A 93 -27.08 -17.06 3.29
N PRO A 94 -28.02 -18.00 3.07
CA PRO A 94 -28.24 -18.61 1.75
C PRO A 94 -28.68 -17.58 0.68
N ASN A 95 -29.09 -16.38 1.07
CA ASN A 95 -29.46 -15.28 0.16
C ASN A 95 -28.28 -14.35 -0.18
N VAL A 96 -27.12 -14.49 0.48
CA VAL A 96 -25.91 -13.72 0.19
C VAL A 96 -24.87 -14.68 -0.36
N ALA A 97 -25.05 -15.07 -1.62
CA ALA A 97 -24.13 -15.96 -2.30
C ALA A 97 -22.75 -15.30 -2.49
N ARG A 98 -21.71 -16.13 -2.66
CA ARG A 98 -20.40 -15.68 -3.12
C ARG A 98 -20.57 -14.87 -4.41
N GLY A 99 -20.01 -13.66 -4.45
CA GLY A 99 -20.15 -12.75 -5.59
C GLY A 99 -21.11 -11.58 -5.39
N PHE A 100 -21.83 -11.53 -4.26
CA PHE A 100 -22.68 -10.40 -3.88
C PHE A 100 -21.94 -9.42 -2.96
N SER A 101 -22.53 -8.24 -2.78
CA SER A 101 -22.07 -7.25 -1.81
C SER A 101 -22.92 -7.31 -0.54
N ALA A 102 -22.33 -6.90 0.58
CA ALA A 102 -22.96 -6.86 1.88
C ALA A 102 -22.47 -5.62 2.64
N PHE A 103 -23.39 -4.99 3.37
CA PHE A 103 -23.06 -3.89 4.25
C PHE A 103 -22.25 -4.37 5.46
N PHE A 104 -21.30 -3.54 5.86
CA PHE A 104 -20.54 -3.71 7.09
C PHE A 104 -20.48 -2.39 7.84
N SER A 105 -20.95 -2.43 9.08
CA SER A 105 -21.07 -1.27 9.96
C SER A 105 -19.81 -1.05 10.77
N PHE A 106 -19.54 0.21 11.10
CA PHE A 106 -18.44 0.64 11.93
C PHE A 106 -18.94 1.75 12.85
N ALA A 107 -18.48 1.74 14.11
CA ALA A 107 -18.61 2.92 14.96
C ALA A 107 -17.28 3.69 14.93
N ILE A 108 -17.31 4.96 14.55
CA ILE A 108 -16.15 5.85 14.48
C ILE A 108 -16.31 6.92 15.54
N GLN A 109 -15.32 7.07 16.40
CA GLN A 109 -15.22 8.18 17.35
C GLN A 109 -13.99 9.00 16.99
N GLU A 110 -14.22 10.22 16.54
CA GLU A 110 -13.17 11.15 16.15
C GLU A 110 -12.67 11.97 17.35
N SER A 111 -11.45 12.48 17.24
CA SER A 111 -10.98 13.53 18.16
C SER A 111 -11.67 14.87 17.86
N PRO A 112 -11.86 15.75 18.85
CA PRO A 112 -12.37 17.10 18.62
C PRO A 112 -11.58 17.85 17.53
N GLY A 113 -12.29 18.36 16.52
CA GLY A 113 -11.68 19.10 15.41
C GLY A 113 -10.96 18.25 14.37
N GLN A 114 -11.10 16.92 14.43
CA GLN A 114 -10.63 15.97 13.41
C GLN A 114 -11.83 15.45 12.62
N GLU A 115 -11.66 15.30 11.30
CA GLU A 115 -12.63 14.68 10.40
C GLU A 115 -12.01 13.44 9.75
N ILE A 116 -12.70 12.32 9.81
CA ILE A 116 -12.31 11.01 9.32
C ILE A 116 -13.43 10.46 8.43
N LYS A 117 -13.08 10.06 7.21
CA LYS A 117 -14.02 9.39 6.31
C LYS A 117 -13.69 7.92 6.14
N LEU A 118 -14.74 7.11 6.18
CA LEU A 118 -14.69 5.72 5.77
C LEU A 118 -15.06 5.62 4.30
N VAL A 119 -14.16 5.08 3.49
CA VAL A 119 -14.35 4.94 2.05
C VAL A 119 -13.89 3.57 1.56
N SER A 120 -14.25 3.22 0.34
CA SER A 120 -13.77 2.02 -0.33
C SER A 120 -13.38 2.36 -1.78
N PRO A 121 -12.20 1.93 -2.25
CA PRO A 121 -11.71 2.30 -3.57
C PRO A 121 -12.31 1.44 -4.68
N VAL A 122 -12.48 2.07 -5.85
CA VAL A 122 -12.87 1.41 -7.10
C VAL A 122 -11.61 0.90 -7.81
N CYS A 123 -11.03 -0.16 -7.24
CA CYS A 123 -9.73 -0.67 -7.67
C CYS A 123 -9.64 -1.04 -9.15
N GLY A 124 -8.48 -0.69 -9.72
CA GLY A 124 -8.02 -1.17 -11.02
C GLY A 124 -8.51 -0.44 -12.25
N THR A 125 -9.50 0.43 -12.07
CA THR A 125 -10.08 1.19 -13.19
C THR A 125 -10.04 2.70 -12.96
N SER A 126 -9.95 3.16 -11.70
CA SER A 126 -9.94 4.58 -11.39
C SER A 126 -9.35 4.89 -10.01
N ALA A 127 -9.00 6.15 -9.78
CA ALA A 127 -8.69 6.67 -8.44
C ALA A 127 -9.95 6.98 -7.61
N ASN A 128 -11.14 6.62 -8.11
CA ASN A 128 -12.39 6.94 -7.43
C ASN A 128 -12.58 6.07 -6.20
N GLU A 129 -13.31 6.63 -5.24
CA GLU A 129 -13.72 6.01 -4.00
C GLU A 129 -15.20 6.26 -3.81
N TYR A 130 -15.89 5.37 -3.12
CA TYR A 130 -17.22 5.64 -2.58
C TYR A 130 -17.16 5.69 -1.06
N GLY A 131 -17.92 6.62 -0.49
CA GLY A 131 -18.01 6.80 0.95
C GLY A 131 -18.94 5.79 1.61
N ALA A 132 -18.75 5.61 2.91
CA ALA A 132 -19.74 5.01 3.76
C ALA A 132 -21.00 5.88 3.82
N TYR A 133 -22.11 5.24 4.15
CA TYR A 133 -23.38 5.88 4.46
C TYR A 133 -23.40 6.29 5.94
N ASP A 134 -24.28 7.24 6.26
CA ASP A 134 -24.50 7.80 7.60
C ASP A 134 -23.29 8.52 8.24
N ASP A 135 -22.25 8.80 7.44
CA ASP A 135 -21.17 9.72 7.78
C ASP A 135 -21.71 11.17 7.73
N SER A 136 -21.63 11.91 8.84
CA SER A 136 -22.22 13.26 8.89
C SER A 136 -21.36 14.32 8.20
N GLY A 137 -20.08 14.02 7.96
CA GLY A 137 -19.10 14.96 7.43
C GLY A 137 -18.69 16.07 8.41
N LEU A 138 -18.96 15.89 9.70
CA LEU A 138 -18.68 16.85 10.76
C LEU A 138 -17.59 16.33 11.69
N SER A 139 -16.70 17.23 12.12
CA SER A 139 -15.56 16.86 12.94
C SER A 139 -15.91 16.55 14.39
N GLY A 140 -15.17 15.61 14.98
CA GLY A 140 -15.24 15.25 16.40
C GLY A 140 -16.48 14.44 16.75
N GLN A 141 -17.13 13.80 15.78
CA GLN A 141 -18.37 13.08 16.01
C GLN A 141 -18.15 11.63 16.46
N LEU A 142 -19.17 11.10 17.11
CA LEU A 142 -19.39 9.67 17.26
C LEU A 142 -20.44 9.27 16.23
N GLU A 143 -20.08 8.39 15.32
CA GLU A 143 -20.93 8.02 14.19
C GLU A 143 -20.96 6.52 14.01
N ASN A 144 -22.14 6.00 13.65
CA ASN A 144 -22.29 4.65 13.15
C ASN A 144 -22.47 4.74 11.65
N VAL A 145 -21.45 4.31 10.91
CA VAL A 145 -21.43 4.36 9.46
C VAL A 145 -21.45 2.93 8.92
N TYR A 146 -21.96 2.75 7.70
CA TYR A 146 -21.93 1.45 7.05
C TYR A 146 -21.46 1.58 5.61
N ILE A 147 -20.72 0.57 5.14
CA ILE A 147 -20.17 0.57 3.78
C ILE A 147 -20.45 -0.76 3.10
N ASP A 148 -20.85 -0.70 1.83
CA ASP A 148 -21.07 -1.90 1.03
C ASP A 148 -19.72 -2.52 0.65
N LEU A 149 -19.53 -3.81 0.91
CA LEU A 149 -18.30 -4.55 0.59
C LEU A 149 -18.62 -5.83 -0.18
N LYS A 150 -17.76 -6.18 -1.14
CA LYS A 150 -17.95 -7.34 -2.00
C LYS A 150 -17.36 -8.62 -1.41
N ILE A 151 -18.13 -9.70 -1.50
CA ILE A 151 -17.77 -11.01 -0.99
C ILE A 151 -16.98 -11.81 -2.04
N PRO A 152 -15.83 -12.41 -1.68
CA PRO A 152 -15.08 -13.27 -2.59
C PRO A 152 -15.87 -14.48 -3.13
N PRO A 153 -15.50 -15.06 -4.29
CA PRO A 153 -14.45 -14.64 -5.21
C PRO A 153 -15.04 -13.76 -6.31
N LEU A 154 -14.53 -12.55 -6.48
CA LEU A 154 -14.93 -11.67 -7.59
C LEU A 154 -13.72 -11.16 -8.39
N ALA A 155 -14.04 -10.70 -9.60
CA ALA A 155 -13.19 -10.44 -10.76
C ALA A 155 -11.97 -9.50 -10.55
N GLN A 156 -11.14 -9.36 -11.60
CA GLN A 156 -9.90 -8.54 -11.64
C GLN A 156 -10.05 -7.12 -11.08
N ASN A 157 -11.24 -6.51 -11.18
CA ASN A 157 -11.53 -5.19 -10.62
C ASN A 157 -11.98 -5.31 -9.16
N ARG A 158 -11.07 -4.98 -8.23
CA ARG A 158 -11.24 -5.12 -6.77
C ARG A 158 -12.08 -4.00 -6.14
N ASN A 159 -13.16 -3.59 -6.82
CA ASN A 159 -14.07 -2.56 -6.32
C ASN A 159 -14.84 -3.09 -5.11
N GLY A 160 -14.79 -2.39 -3.98
CA GLY A 160 -15.49 -2.80 -2.77
C GLY A 160 -14.81 -3.91 -1.99
N PHE A 161 -13.51 -4.10 -2.18
CA PHE A 161 -12.81 -5.24 -1.58
C PHE A 161 -12.21 -4.93 -0.22
N PHE A 162 -11.95 -3.68 0.11
CA PHE A 162 -11.31 -3.33 1.36
C PHE A 162 -11.72 -1.94 1.75
N THR A 163 -11.60 -1.68 3.04
CA THR A 163 -12.00 -0.44 3.64
C THR A 163 -10.78 0.45 3.77
N LYS A 164 -10.98 1.75 3.56
CA LYS A 164 -9.98 2.77 3.74
C LYS A 164 -10.52 3.87 4.62
N ILE A 165 -9.76 4.21 5.65
CA ILE A 165 -9.98 5.40 6.46
C ILE A 165 -9.12 6.52 5.91
N LYS A 166 -9.69 7.73 5.78
CA LYS A 166 -9.00 8.94 5.33
C LYS A 166 -9.20 10.03 6.35
N ALA A 167 -8.12 10.61 6.86
CA ALA A 167 -8.20 11.84 7.63
C ALA A 167 -8.35 13.02 6.66
N ILE A 168 -9.48 13.70 6.71
CA ILE A 168 -9.80 14.82 5.81
C ILE A 168 -9.28 16.13 6.36
N SER A 169 -9.47 16.38 7.66
CA SER A 169 -9.04 17.60 8.33
C SER A 169 -8.65 17.32 9.79
N GLY A 170 -7.91 18.26 10.38
CA GLY A 170 -7.43 18.16 11.75
C GLY A 170 -6.37 17.07 11.97
N SER A 171 -6.08 16.80 13.23
CA SER A 171 -5.20 15.72 13.67
C SER A 171 -5.62 15.24 15.05
N GLY A 172 -5.48 13.95 15.29
CA GLY A 172 -5.93 13.37 16.54
C GLY A 172 -5.96 11.85 16.54
N THR A 173 -6.27 11.33 17.72
CA THR A 173 -6.49 9.91 17.93
C THR A 173 -7.98 9.63 17.76
N PHE A 174 -8.34 8.83 16.78
CA PHE A 174 -9.70 8.35 16.62
C PHE A 174 -9.77 6.87 17.00
N THR A 175 -10.98 6.41 17.26
CA THR A 175 -11.25 4.99 17.45
C THR A 175 -12.22 4.49 16.39
N ILE A 176 -12.00 3.27 15.93
CA ILE A 176 -12.92 2.56 15.06
C ILE A 176 -13.28 1.24 15.72
N THR A 177 -14.57 0.98 15.86
CA THR A 177 -15.08 -0.26 16.40
C THR A 177 -15.73 -1.07 15.29
N THR A 178 -15.21 -2.27 15.10
CA THR A 178 -15.79 -3.27 14.19
C THR A 178 -16.75 -4.17 14.97
N PRO A 179 -17.88 -4.58 14.38
CA PRO A 179 -18.82 -5.47 15.02
C PRO A 179 -18.20 -6.87 15.21
N LEU A 180 -18.64 -7.56 16.26
CA LEU A 180 -18.21 -8.93 16.57
C LEU A 180 -18.76 -9.98 15.59
N ALA A 181 -19.84 -9.64 14.89
CA ALA A 181 -20.51 -10.46 13.90
C ALA A 181 -20.81 -9.62 12.65
N GLN A 182 -21.14 -10.29 11.55
CA GLN A 182 -21.64 -9.62 10.35
C GLN A 182 -22.99 -8.95 10.63
N ASP A 183 -23.24 -7.82 9.97
CA ASP A 183 -24.56 -7.18 10.01
C ASP A 183 -25.65 -8.12 9.46
N PRO A 184 -26.86 -8.10 10.04
CA PRO A 184 -27.98 -8.82 9.48
C PRO A 184 -28.29 -8.31 8.06
N PRO A 185 -28.87 -9.14 7.17
CA PRO A 185 -29.37 -8.66 5.89
C PRO A 185 -30.38 -7.52 6.12
N HIS A 186 -30.14 -6.38 5.49
CA HIS A 186 -31.04 -5.21 5.49
C HIS A 186 -32.13 -5.34 4.44
#